data_AF-A0A0F0GV62-F1
#
_entry.id   AF-A0A0F0GV62-F1
#
_cell.length_a   1.000
_cell.length_b   1.000
_cell.length_c   1.000
_cell.angle_alpha   90.00
_cell.angle_beta   90.00
_cell.angle_gamma   90.00
#
_symmetry.space_group_name_H-M   'P 1'
#
loop_
_entity.id
_entity.type
_entity.pdbx_description
1 polymer ?
#
loop_
_entity_poly.entity_id
_entity_poly.type
_entity_poly.pdbx_seq_one_letter_code
_entity_poly.pdbx_strand_id
1 'polypeptide(L)'
;PQAGTESRIWREVVRLGQDLDVLSPIRGSRVVSDVAMLWDWQSWWAQRLEWRPSVDLDARERAEAWYAAAYDQHLTVDFAHPEADLSDYPLVIVPALYVMTDAAGANLRRYVEDGGTVVVSCFSGIVDESDTIHPGPHPGALRDVLGLTVEEFTPLPAGHRVRLDNDTTGTVWSEVVTLQGAEQVWSYLDGPAAGLPAVTRHTYGCGSAWYVSTCLAEDGLDVVLRAAIAPTTLVPRDLPRDVEVVERAGTEGRYLFAINHTDDSAAIHVGEAGRELLTGDDVIDSLHVPAGGVRVVFRSW
;
A
#
# COMPACT_ATOMS: atom_id res chain seq x y z
N PRO A 1 9.94 -30.13 -26.10
CA PRO A 1 8.64 -30.40 -25.44
C PRO A 1 7.96 -31.66 -26.02
N GLN A 2 7.26 -32.44 -25.18
CA GLN A 2 6.57 -33.67 -25.61
C GLN A 2 5.49 -33.43 -26.67
N ALA A 3 4.84 -32.24 -26.66
CA ALA A 3 3.85 -31.83 -27.66
C ALA A 3 4.45 -31.33 -28.99
N GLY A 4 5.78 -31.30 -29.15
CA GLY A 4 6.46 -30.78 -30.33
C GLY A 4 6.47 -29.25 -30.45
N THR A 5 7.03 -28.76 -31.55
CA THR A 5 7.25 -27.33 -31.84
C THR A 5 6.03 -26.64 -32.48
N GLU A 6 5.03 -27.40 -32.92
CA GLU A 6 3.80 -26.82 -33.49
C GLU A 6 2.78 -26.43 -32.42
N SER A 7 3.04 -26.79 -31.17
CA SER A 7 2.12 -26.53 -30.05
C SER A 7 1.93 -25.03 -29.80
N ARG A 8 0.76 -24.64 -29.30
CA ARG A 8 0.46 -23.27 -28.88
C ARG A 8 1.51 -22.74 -27.90
N ILE A 9 1.81 -23.53 -26.87
CA ILE A 9 2.79 -23.21 -25.83
C ILE A 9 4.18 -22.96 -26.43
N TRP A 10 4.63 -23.78 -27.39
CA TRP A 10 5.93 -23.54 -28.04
C TRP A 10 5.96 -22.18 -28.74
N ARG A 11 4.91 -21.84 -29.50
CA ARG A 11 4.81 -20.55 -30.19
C ARG A 11 4.76 -19.37 -29.22
N GLU A 12 4.01 -19.50 -28.11
CA GLU A 12 3.96 -18.48 -27.05
C GLU A 12 5.34 -18.26 -26.40
N VAL A 13 6.08 -19.33 -26.08
CA VAL A 13 7.42 -19.24 -25.51
C VAL A 13 8.43 -18.64 -26.50
N VAL A 14 8.38 -19.03 -27.78
CA VAL A 14 9.27 -18.45 -28.81
C VAL A 14 8.99 -16.96 -29.00
N ARG A 15 7.71 -16.55 -29.03
CA ARG A 15 7.31 -15.14 -29.09
C ARG A 15 7.82 -14.37 -27.88
N LEU A 16 7.64 -14.91 -26.67
CA LEU A 16 8.17 -14.28 -25.45
C LEU A 16 9.69 -14.08 -25.53
N GLY A 17 10.44 -15.04 -26.08
CA GLY A 17 11.88 -14.88 -26.30
C GLY A 17 12.22 -13.70 -27.21
N GLN A 18 11.47 -13.51 -28.30
CA GLN A 18 11.62 -12.37 -29.21
C GLN A 18 11.28 -11.05 -28.53
N ASP A 19 10.18 -11.01 -27.77
CA ASP A 19 9.76 -9.83 -27.00
C ASP A 19 10.84 -9.45 -25.97
N LEU A 20 11.44 -10.43 -25.28
CA LEU A 20 12.52 -10.18 -24.31
C LEU A 20 13.79 -9.61 -24.95
N ASP A 21 14.16 -10.03 -26.17
CA ASP A 21 15.31 -9.47 -26.89
C ASP A 21 15.07 -7.98 -27.22
N VAL A 22 13.86 -7.63 -27.64
CA VAL A 22 13.43 -6.24 -27.89
C VAL A 22 13.46 -5.39 -26.61
N LEU A 23 13.03 -5.97 -25.49
CA LEU A 23 12.98 -5.30 -24.19
C LEU A 23 14.35 -5.25 -23.46
N SER A 24 15.42 -5.72 -24.09
CA SER A 24 16.77 -5.72 -23.50
C SER A 24 17.28 -4.36 -22.96
N PRO A 25 16.92 -3.18 -23.53
CA PRO A 25 17.33 -1.88 -22.97
C PRO A 25 16.81 -1.60 -21.56
N ILE A 26 15.74 -2.28 -21.13
CA ILE A 26 15.14 -2.11 -19.79
C ILE A 26 16.08 -2.61 -18.69
N ARG A 27 17.04 -3.46 -19.03
CA ARG A 27 17.97 -4.06 -18.07
C ARG A 27 18.72 -2.98 -17.29
N GLY A 28 18.62 -3.03 -15.97
CA GLY A 28 19.25 -2.07 -15.07
C GLY A 28 18.32 -0.95 -14.60
N SER A 29 17.17 -0.74 -15.24
CA SER A 29 16.13 0.16 -14.73
C SER A 29 15.56 -0.31 -13.39
N ARG A 30 15.05 0.64 -12.59
CA ARG A 30 14.39 0.42 -11.30
C ARG A 30 12.92 0.80 -11.39
N VAL A 31 12.07 0.16 -10.59
CA VAL A 31 10.67 0.55 -10.45
C VAL A 31 10.60 1.94 -9.83
N VAL A 32 9.66 2.75 -10.28
CA VAL A 32 9.29 4.01 -9.64
C VAL A 32 8.00 3.74 -8.89
N SER A 33 8.07 3.71 -7.57
CA SER A 33 6.98 3.26 -6.71
C SER A 33 6.26 4.43 -6.06
N ASP A 34 4.94 4.31 -5.97
CA ASP A 34 4.05 5.33 -5.44
C ASP A 34 3.91 5.22 -3.91
N VAL A 35 4.07 4.00 -3.38
CA VAL A 35 3.82 3.67 -1.98
C VAL A 35 4.92 2.75 -1.45
N ALA A 36 5.40 3.02 -0.23
CA ALA A 36 6.14 2.03 0.55
C ALA A 36 5.22 1.37 1.58
N MET A 37 5.03 0.06 1.45
CA MET A 37 4.39 -0.75 2.49
C MET A 37 5.45 -1.32 3.42
N LEU A 38 5.39 -0.96 4.70
CA LEU A 38 6.36 -1.44 5.67
C LEU A 38 6.11 -2.89 6.04
N TRP A 39 7.16 -3.70 5.94
CA TRP A 39 7.15 -5.10 6.31
C TRP A 39 8.42 -5.47 7.06
N ASP A 40 8.25 -6.22 8.15
CA ASP A 40 9.37 -6.82 8.88
C ASP A 40 9.02 -8.24 9.32
N TRP A 41 9.98 -9.14 9.12
CA TRP A 41 9.85 -10.54 9.48
C TRP A 41 9.79 -10.74 10.99
N GLN A 42 10.54 -9.97 11.78
CA GLN A 42 10.56 -10.12 13.24
C GLN A 42 9.22 -9.68 13.83
N SER A 43 8.68 -8.57 13.34
CA SER A 43 7.33 -8.09 13.66
C SER A 43 6.25 -9.12 13.31
N TRP A 44 6.34 -9.74 12.13
CA TRP A 44 5.44 -10.81 11.72
C TRP A 44 5.57 -12.07 12.60
N TRP A 45 6.78 -12.47 12.98
CA TRP A 45 7.00 -13.60 13.89
C TRP A 45 6.42 -13.34 15.28
N ALA A 46 6.67 -12.16 15.84
CA ALA A 46 6.19 -11.79 17.17
C ALA A 46 4.65 -11.80 17.26
N GLN A 47 3.96 -11.28 16.24
CA GLN A 47 2.48 -11.32 16.18
C GLN A 47 1.87 -12.71 16.01
N ARG A 48 2.68 -13.72 15.70
CA ARG A 48 2.24 -15.11 15.56
C ARG A 48 2.46 -15.94 16.82
N LEU A 49 3.00 -15.35 17.88
CA LEU A 49 3.03 -15.97 19.19
C LEU A 49 1.60 -16.20 19.72
N GLU A 50 1.42 -17.21 20.56
CA GLU A 50 0.09 -17.60 21.09
C GLU A 50 -0.55 -16.50 21.97
N TRP A 51 0.27 -15.62 22.54
CA TRP A 51 -0.11 -14.63 23.53
C TRP A 51 -0.55 -13.30 22.90
N ARG A 52 -1.57 -13.36 22.06
CA ARG A 52 -2.09 -12.20 21.31
C ARG A 52 -3.57 -11.92 21.62
N PRO A 53 -4.03 -10.66 21.54
CA PRO A 53 -5.41 -10.33 21.90
C PRO A 53 -6.46 -10.97 20.97
N SER A 54 -6.09 -11.27 19.72
CA SER A 54 -6.94 -11.99 18.77
C SER A 54 -6.12 -12.97 17.95
N VAL A 55 -6.66 -14.17 17.74
CA VAL A 55 -6.08 -15.15 16.81
C VAL A 55 -6.44 -14.87 15.34
N ASP A 56 -7.41 -13.99 15.11
CA ASP A 56 -7.93 -13.63 13.79
C ASP A 56 -7.22 -12.39 13.21
N LEU A 57 -6.44 -11.66 14.02
CA LEU A 57 -5.57 -10.60 13.52
C LEU A 57 -4.29 -11.22 12.95
N ASP A 58 -4.15 -11.22 11.63
CA ASP A 58 -2.96 -11.71 10.92
C ASP A 58 -2.30 -10.58 10.11
N ALA A 59 -1.07 -10.21 10.46
CA ALA A 59 -0.37 -9.10 9.82
C ALA A 59 -0.12 -9.30 8.32
N ARG A 60 0.01 -10.55 7.84
CA ARG A 60 0.14 -10.84 6.41
C ARG A 60 -1.17 -10.54 5.70
N GLU A 61 -2.28 -10.99 6.26
CA GLU A 61 -3.61 -10.71 5.70
C GLU A 61 -3.90 -9.20 5.70
N ARG A 62 -3.48 -8.48 6.76
CA ARG A 62 -3.55 -7.00 6.78
C ARG A 62 -2.71 -6.36 5.68
N ALA A 63 -1.47 -6.80 5.48
CA ALA A 63 -0.62 -6.31 4.39
C ALA A 63 -1.25 -6.60 3.01
N GLU A 64 -1.81 -7.80 2.80
CA GLU A 64 -2.51 -8.17 1.57
C GLU A 64 -3.75 -7.27 1.33
N ALA A 65 -4.52 -6.95 2.38
CA ALA A 65 -5.69 -6.07 2.28
C ALA A 65 -5.32 -4.63 1.89
N TRP A 66 -4.29 -4.06 2.53
CA TRP A 66 -3.79 -2.73 2.16
C TRP A 66 -3.15 -2.72 0.77
N TYR A 67 -2.48 -3.80 0.37
CA TYR A 67 -1.88 -3.92 -0.95
C TYR A 67 -2.96 -3.99 -2.03
N ALA A 68 -4.00 -4.79 -1.82
CA ALA A 68 -5.14 -4.88 -2.73
C ALA A 68 -5.82 -3.52 -2.92
N ALA A 69 -6.05 -2.78 -1.83
CA ALA A 69 -6.64 -1.44 -1.91
C ALA A 69 -5.75 -0.43 -2.67
N ALA A 70 -4.42 -0.51 -2.50
CA ALA A 70 -3.48 0.32 -3.26
C ALA A 70 -3.43 -0.09 -4.74
N TYR A 71 -3.43 -1.40 -5.03
CA TYR A 71 -3.48 -1.96 -6.37
C TYR A 71 -4.74 -1.53 -7.12
N ASP A 72 -5.91 -1.58 -6.48
CA ASP A 72 -7.19 -1.16 -7.05
C ASP A 72 -7.24 0.36 -7.34
N GLN A 73 -6.37 1.15 -6.70
CA GLN A 73 -6.14 2.57 -7.00
C GLN A 73 -5.00 2.82 -7.99
N HIS A 74 -4.50 1.76 -8.64
CA HIS A 74 -3.44 1.81 -9.66
C HIS A 74 -2.10 2.33 -9.15
N LEU A 75 -1.81 2.11 -7.87
CA LEU A 75 -0.56 2.50 -7.22
C LEU A 75 0.46 1.37 -7.28
N THR A 76 1.70 1.71 -7.59
CA THR A 76 2.84 0.80 -7.55
C THR A 76 3.38 0.73 -6.12
N VAL A 77 3.36 -0.45 -5.51
CA VAL A 77 3.78 -0.65 -4.11
C VAL A 77 5.15 -1.32 -4.05
N ASP A 78 6.07 -0.70 -3.30
CA ASP A 78 7.29 -1.34 -2.81
C ASP A 78 7.09 -1.88 -1.40
N PHE A 79 7.68 -3.03 -1.10
CA PHE A 79 7.84 -3.48 0.29
C PHE A 79 9.18 -3.00 0.84
N ALA A 80 9.13 -2.24 1.93
CA ALA A 80 10.31 -1.65 2.57
C ALA A 80 10.45 -2.11 4.02
N HIS A 81 11.69 -2.24 4.48
CA HIS A 81 11.97 -2.40 5.91
C HIS A 81 11.66 -1.07 6.62
N PRO A 82 11.13 -1.07 7.86
CA PRO A 82 10.77 0.18 8.55
C PRO A 82 11.96 1.12 8.84
N GLU A 83 13.19 0.60 8.80
CA GLU A 83 14.43 1.39 8.92
C GLU A 83 15.07 1.75 7.57
N ALA A 84 14.46 1.39 6.44
CA ALA A 84 14.96 1.76 5.11
C ALA A 84 14.78 3.27 4.85
N ASP A 85 15.40 3.74 3.77
CA ASP A 85 15.16 5.11 3.32
C ASP A 85 13.74 5.24 2.77
N LEU A 86 12.97 6.17 3.34
CA LEU A 86 11.57 6.40 2.98
C LEU A 86 11.35 7.74 2.24
N SER A 87 12.40 8.55 2.06
CA SER A 87 12.27 9.94 1.60
C SER A 87 11.64 10.10 0.23
N ASP A 88 11.81 9.10 -0.63
CA ASP A 88 11.36 9.16 -2.02
C ASP A 88 9.89 8.72 -2.19
N TYR A 89 9.26 8.19 -1.14
CA TYR A 89 7.89 7.69 -1.21
C TYR A 89 6.87 8.79 -0.87
N PRO A 90 5.93 9.09 -1.78
CA PRO A 90 4.82 10.01 -1.50
C PRO A 90 3.90 9.54 -0.36
N LEU A 91 3.79 8.22 -0.17
CA LEU A 91 2.95 7.58 0.85
C LEU A 91 3.66 6.38 1.47
N VAL A 92 3.59 6.26 2.80
CA VAL A 92 4.01 5.06 3.54
C VAL A 92 2.80 4.42 4.22
N ILE A 93 2.66 3.10 4.10
CA ILE A 93 1.61 2.32 4.77
C ILE A 93 2.24 1.39 5.81
N VAL A 94 1.70 1.40 7.03
CA VAL A 94 2.08 0.54 8.16
C VAL A 94 0.87 -0.34 8.51
N PRO A 95 0.73 -1.53 7.90
CA PRO A 95 -0.53 -2.28 7.89
C PRO A 95 -0.88 -2.99 9.20
N ALA A 96 0.12 -3.40 9.98
CA ALA A 96 0.01 -4.00 11.32
C ALA A 96 1.45 -4.28 11.81
N LEU A 97 2.27 -3.24 11.99
CA LEU A 97 3.69 -3.40 12.33
C LEU A 97 3.86 -3.36 13.86
N TYR A 98 3.63 -4.50 14.51
CA TYR A 98 3.61 -4.67 15.96
C TYR A 98 4.94 -4.32 16.65
N VAL A 99 6.05 -4.91 16.18
CA VAL A 99 7.40 -4.57 16.64
C VAL A 99 7.82 -3.26 15.97
N MET A 100 8.24 -2.29 16.78
CA MET A 100 8.77 -1.01 16.34
C MET A 100 10.04 -0.71 17.12
N THR A 101 11.19 -0.84 16.47
CA THR A 101 12.47 -0.44 17.08
C THR A 101 12.50 1.08 17.27
N ASP A 102 13.36 1.55 18.17
CA ASP A 102 13.59 2.99 18.32
C ASP A 102 14.04 3.64 17.00
N ALA A 103 14.82 2.92 16.19
CA ALA A 103 15.28 3.37 14.88
C ALA A 103 14.11 3.47 13.88
N ALA A 104 13.22 2.47 13.82
CA ALA A 104 12.03 2.48 12.98
C ALA A 104 11.07 3.62 13.37
N GLY A 105 10.81 3.79 14.67
CA GLY A 105 9.97 4.88 15.17
C GLY A 105 10.55 6.27 14.88
N ALA A 106 11.87 6.43 15.04
CA ALA A 106 12.56 7.67 14.67
C ALA A 106 12.54 7.92 13.16
N ASN A 107 12.66 6.87 12.35
CA ASN A 107 12.61 6.97 10.89
C ASN A 107 11.24 7.45 10.41
N LEU A 108 10.15 6.85 10.90
CA LEU A 108 8.78 7.27 10.58
C LEU A 108 8.48 8.69 11.07
N ARG A 109 8.97 9.05 12.28
CA ARG A 109 8.86 10.43 12.78
C ARG A 109 9.49 11.42 11.81
N ARG A 110 10.75 11.19 11.42
CA ARG A 110 11.48 12.04 10.48
C ARG A 110 10.78 12.13 9.13
N TYR A 111 10.33 10.99 8.59
CA TYR A 111 9.59 10.94 7.34
C TYR A 111 8.36 11.86 7.35
N VAL A 112 7.55 11.80 8.41
CA VAL A 112 6.36 12.67 8.54
C VAL A 112 6.76 14.12 8.79
N GLU A 113 7.77 14.38 9.64
CA GLU A 113 8.27 15.74 9.89
C GLU A 113 8.70 16.44 8.59
N ASP A 114 9.37 15.70 7.69
CA ASP A 114 9.91 16.20 6.43
C ASP A 114 8.86 16.35 5.32
N GLY A 115 7.59 16.02 5.57
CA GLY A 115 6.48 16.20 4.62
C GLY A 115 5.80 14.93 4.14
N GLY A 116 6.26 13.76 4.59
CA GLY A 116 5.69 12.47 4.23
C GLY A 116 4.27 12.27 4.75
N THR A 117 3.48 11.48 4.03
CA THR A 117 2.17 11.00 4.51
C THR A 117 2.29 9.55 4.93
N VAL A 118 1.91 9.24 6.16
CA VAL A 118 1.86 7.86 6.66
C VAL A 118 0.44 7.43 6.99
N VAL A 119 0.09 6.20 6.64
CA VAL A 119 -1.15 5.54 7.11
C VAL A 119 -0.75 4.38 7.99
N VAL A 120 -1.14 4.44 9.27
CA VAL A 120 -0.85 3.39 10.26
C VAL A 120 -2.15 2.70 10.62
N SER A 121 -2.16 1.37 10.59
CA SER A 121 -3.31 0.58 11.02
C SER A 121 -3.06 -0.04 12.39
N CYS A 122 -4.13 -0.59 12.94
CA CYS A 122 -4.24 -1.08 14.30
C CYS A 122 -3.12 -2.04 14.70
N PHE A 123 -2.88 -2.13 16.01
CA PHE A 123 -1.87 -3.02 16.60
C PHE A 123 -0.44 -2.82 16.07
N SER A 124 -0.10 -1.60 15.65
CA SER A 124 1.26 -1.20 15.27
C SER A 124 1.97 -0.47 16.41
N GLY A 125 3.29 -0.62 16.55
CA GLY A 125 4.10 0.14 17.51
C GLY A 125 3.90 -0.25 18.98
N ILE A 126 3.66 -1.53 19.26
CA ILE A 126 3.28 -2.00 20.59
C ILE A 126 4.52 -2.34 21.43
N VAL A 127 5.51 -2.99 20.82
CA VAL A 127 6.71 -3.51 21.48
C VAL A 127 7.98 -3.14 20.74
N ASP A 128 9.11 -3.18 21.45
CA ASP A 128 10.45 -3.05 20.88
C ASP A 128 10.99 -4.36 20.29
N GLU A 129 12.24 -4.36 19.80
CA GLU A 129 12.90 -5.52 19.20
C GLU A 129 13.04 -6.74 20.12
N SER A 130 12.88 -6.53 21.44
CA SER A 130 12.95 -7.56 22.47
C SER A 130 11.57 -8.03 22.94
N ASP A 131 10.51 -7.70 22.20
CA ASP A 131 9.11 -7.98 22.55
C ASP A 131 8.70 -7.34 23.89
N THR A 132 9.37 -6.25 24.26
CA THR A 132 9.06 -5.48 25.47
C THR A 132 8.15 -4.33 25.13
N ILE A 133 7.05 -4.21 25.87
CA ILE A 133 6.09 -3.11 25.70
C ILE A 133 6.79 -1.76 25.89
N HIS A 134 6.64 -0.86 24.93
CA HIS A 134 7.18 0.49 25.06
C HIS A 134 6.60 1.20 26.30
N PRO A 135 7.42 1.94 27.07
CA PRO A 135 6.91 2.72 28.19
C PRO A 135 5.85 3.75 27.77
N GLY A 136 4.76 3.83 28.56
CA GLY A 136 3.64 4.75 28.32
C GLY A 136 2.50 4.13 27.52
N PRO A 137 1.55 4.94 27.02
CA PRO A 137 0.41 4.44 26.27
C PRO A 137 0.79 4.00 24.84
N HIS A 138 0.03 3.05 24.30
CA HIS A 138 0.11 2.64 22.90
C HIS A 138 -0.31 3.79 21.96
N PRO A 139 0.16 3.83 20.70
CA PRO A 139 1.12 2.92 20.05
C PRO A 139 2.58 3.35 20.27
N GLY A 140 2.99 3.51 21.53
CA GLY A 140 4.39 3.54 21.93
C GLY A 140 5.18 4.64 21.24
N ALA A 141 6.10 4.23 20.37
CA ALA A 141 7.01 5.12 19.64
C ALA A 141 6.32 6.08 18.65
N LEU A 142 5.08 5.79 18.23
CA LEU A 142 4.33 6.57 17.24
C LEU A 142 3.27 7.49 17.84
N ARG A 143 3.00 7.45 19.15
CA ARG A 143 1.91 8.20 19.78
C ARG A 143 1.94 9.71 19.49
N ASP A 144 3.13 10.30 19.46
CA ASP A 144 3.31 11.74 19.24
C ASP A 144 3.07 12.10 17.77
N VAL A 145 3.55 11.26 16.84
CA VAL A 145 3.36 11.43 15.39
C VAL A 145 1.89 11.27 15.03
N LEU A 146 1.22 10.28 15.62
CA LEU A 146 -0.20 10.00 15.37
C LEU A 146 -1.14 10.92 16.13
N GLY A 147 -0.66 11.68 17.12
CA GLY A 147 -1.46 12.62 17.91
C GLY A 147 -2.60 11.92 18.67
N LEU A 148 -2.38 10.70 19.14
CA LEU A 148 -3.38 9.90 19.85
C LEU A 148 -2.73 8.86 20.77
N THR A 149 -3.55 8.27 21.62
CA THR A 149 -3.22 7.13 22.46
C THR A 149 -4.30 6.06 22.35
N VAL A 150 -3.90 4.79 22.44
CA VAL A 150 -4.82 3.65 22.54
C VAL A 150 -4.85 3.18 24.00
N GLU A 151 -6.03 3.27 24.62
CA GLU A 151 -6.23 2.89 26.01
C GLU A 151 -6.47 1.39 26.17
N GLU A 152 -7.21 0.80 25.24
CA GLU A 152 -7.61 -0.60 25.30
C GLU A 152 -7.78 -1.19 23.89
N PHE A 153 -7.27 -2.40 23.68
CA PHE A 153 -7.58 -3.23 22.52
C PHE A 153 -8.87 -4.00 22.79
N THR A 154 -9.84 -3.88 21.90
CA THR A 154 -11.15 -4.51 22.03
C THR A 154 -11.44 -5.39 20.82
N PRO A 155 -10.71 -6.52 20.64
CA PRO A 155 -10.92 -7.41 19.50
C PRO A 155 -12.36 -7.93 19.44
N LEU A 156 -12.86 -8.06 18.22
CA LEU A 156 -14.26 -8.41 17.97
C LEU A 156 -14.42 -9.94 17.96
N PRO A 157 -15.51 -10.50 18.52
CA PRO A 157 -15.78 -11.92 18.40
C PRO A 157 -15.97 -12.33 16.93
N ALA A 158 -15.63 -13.57 16.60
CA ALA A 158 -15.75 -14.09 15.23
C ALA A 158 -17.14 -13.80 14.62
N GLY A 159 -17.14 -13.35 13.36
CA GLY A 159 -18.35 -12.98 12.62
C GLY A 159 -19.00 -11.65 13.02
N HIS A 160 -18.50 -10.97 14.05
CA HIS A 160 -19.00 -9.64 14.41
C HIS A 160 -18.34 -8.56 13.55
N ARG A 161 -19.10 -7.48 13.33
CA ARG A 161 -18.68 -6.29 12.60
C ARG A 161 -19.09 -5.07 13.41
N VAL A 162 -18.34 -4.00 13.25
CA VAL A 162 -18.70 -2.67 13.75
C VAL A 162 -18.98 -1.76 12.56
N ARG A 163 -19.95 -0.86 12.70
CA ARG A 163 -20.29 0.14 11.69
C ARG A 163 -19.62 1.47 12.03
N LEU A 164 -19.19 2.18 11.00
CA LEU A 164 -18.64 3.53 11.12
C LEU A 164 -19.65 4.56 10.61
N ASP A 165 -19.47 5.81 11.01
CA ASP A 165 -20.34 6.95 10.63
C ASP A 165 -20.26 7.37 9.16
N ASN A 166 -19.38 6.74 8.38
CA ASN A 166 -19.29 6.86 6.92
C ASN A 166 -19.93 5.68 6.16
N ASP A 167 -20.75 4.88 6.84
CA ASP A 167 -21.41 3.66 6.33
C ASP A 167 -20.48 2.46 6.00
N THR A 168 -19.17 2.60 6.21
CA THR A 168 -18.23 1.47 6.10
C THR A 168 -18.23 0.62 7.38
N THR A 169 -17.44 -0.45 7.39
CA THR A 169 -17.41 -1.38 8.52
C THR A 169 -16.00 -1.84 8.86
N GLY A 170 -15.81 -2.18 10.14
CA GLY A 170 -14.64 -2.88 10.65
C GLY A 170 -14.98 -4.31 11.10
N THR A 171 -13.98 -5.18 11.08
CA THR A 171 -14.06 -6.57 11.55
C THR A 171 -12.84 -6.90 12.41
N VAL A 172 -12.82 -8.04 13.10
CA VAL A 172 -11.67 -8.61 13.87
C VAL A 172 -11.15 -7.78 15.04
N TRP A 173 -11.04 -6.47 14.91
CA TRP A 173 -10.33 -5.57 15.79
C TRP A 173 -11.11 -4.27 15.99
N SER A 174 -11.05 -3.71 17.18
CA SER A 174 -11.36 -2.31 17.45
C SER A 174 -10.49 -1.83 18.62
N GLU A 175 -10.33 -0.52 18.77
CA GLU A 175 -9.53 0.07 19.83
C GLU A 175 -10.22 1.27 20.45
N VAL A 176 -10.03 1.45 21.75
CA VAL A 176 -10.44 2.64 22.49
C VAL A 176 -9.37 3.71 22.28
N VAL A 177 -9.63 4.62 21.34
CA VAL A 177 -8.70 5.70 20.95
C VAL A 177 -9.04 6.99 21.68
N THR A 178 -8.03 7.61 22.29
CA THR A 178 -8.09 8.94 22.88
C THR A 178 -7.20 9.89 22.09
N LEU A 179 -7.77 11.01 21.63
CA LEU A 179 -7.06 11.99 20.80
C LEU A 179 -6.13 12.87 21.64
N GLN A 180 -4.94 13.13 21.11
CA GLN A 180 -3.89 14.00 21.65
C GLN A 180 -3.40 14.96 20.57
N GLY A 181 -4.32 15.67 19.93
CA GLY A 181 -4.05 16.62 18.84
C GLY A 181 -4.49 16.13 17.47
N ALA A 182 -4.68 14.82 17.27
CA ALA A 182 -5.30 14.28 16.07
C ALA A 182 -6.77 14.70 15.94
N GLU A 183 -7.21 14.85 14.70
CA GLU A 183 -8.59 15.07 14.32
C GLU A 183 -9.28 13.73 14.09
N GLN A 184 -10.50 13.59 14.60
CA GLN A 184 -11.37 12.47 14.24
C GLN A 184 -11.85 12.64 12.80
N VAL A 185 -11.65 11.63 11.97
CA VAL A 185 -12.20 11.55 10.62
C VAL A 185 -13.51 10.77 10.65
N TRP A 186 -13.50 9.58 11.25
CA TRP A 186 -14.68 8.72 11.43
C TRP A 186 -14.78 8.19 12.86
N SER A 187 -15.98 7.87 13.30
CA SER A 187 -16.27 7.24 14.60
C SER A 187 -16.99 5.90 14.47
N TYR A 188 -16.84 5.07 15.49
CA TYR A 188 -17.64 3.85 15.65
C TYR A 188 -19.09 4.21 16.01
N LEU A 189 -20.06 3.63 15.30
CA LEU A 189 -21.49 3.76 15.61
C LEU A 189 -21.96 2.72 16.63
N ASP A 190 -21.29 1.58 16.72
CA ASP A 190 -21.61 0.47 17.61
C ASP A 190 -20.35 -0.31 18.01
N GLY A 191 -20.54 -1.35 18.82
CA GLY A 191 -19.46 -2.18 19.35
C GLY A 191 -18.78 -1.60 20.60
N PRO A 192 -17.66 -2.19 21.02
CA PRO A 192 -16.98 -1.83 22.27
C PRO A 192 -16.47 -0.38 22.32
N ALA A 193 -16.13 0.19 21.16
CA ALA A 193 -15.61 1.55 21.03
C ALA A 193 -16.66 2.56 20.53
N ALA A 194 -17.96 2.26 20.67
CA ALA A 194 -19.04 3.11 20.17
C ALA A 194 -18.93 4.58 20.63
N GLY A 195 -19.03 5.51 19.69
CA GLY A 195 -18.87 6.95 19.89
C GLY A 195 -17.43 7.44 19.94
N LEU A 196 -16.44 6.55 19.82
CA LEU A 196 -15.01 6.90 19.83
C LEU A 196 -14.41 6.92 18.41
N PRO A 197 -13.24 7.55 18.21
CA PRO A 197 -12.58 7.61 16.92
C PRO A 197 -12.19 6.23 16.36
N ALA A 198 -12.58 5.99 15.11
CA ALA A 198 -12.20 4.80 14.33
C ALA A 198 -11.09 5.09 13.32
N VAL A 199 -11.15 6.26 12.69
CA VAL A 199 -10.11 6.77 11.80
C VAL A 199 -9.76 8.19 12.20
N THR A 200 -8.48 8.48 12.30
CA THR A 200 -7.97 9.79 12.70
C THR A 200 -6.92 10.30 11.73
N ARG A 201 -6.69 11.61 11.75
CA ARG A 201 -5.62 12.27 11.01
C ARG A 201 -4.94 13.29 11.91
N HIS A 202 -3.62 13.33 11.90
CA HIS A 202 -2.82 14.31 12.61
C HIS A 202 -1.82 14.97 11.66
N THR A 203 -1.75 16.30 11.70
CA THR A 203 -0.70 17.04 11.01
C THR A 203 0.50 17.14 11.95
N TYR A 204 1.66 16.65 11.49
CA TYR A 204 2.88 16.61 12.30
C TYR A 204 4.06 17.07 11.44
N GLY A 205 4.77 18.12 11.88
CA GLY A 205 5.77 18.80 11.05
C GLY A 205 5.16 19.31 9.74
N CYS A 206 5.75 18.94 8.61
CA CYS A 206 5.26 19.28 7.28
C CYS A 206 4.35 18.21 6.65
N GLY A 207 4.18 17.05 7.29
CA GLY A 207 3.46 15.90 6.75
C GLY A 207 2.14 15.59 7.47
N SER A 208 1.61 14.39 7.21
CA SER A 208 0.38 13.92 7.83
C SER A 208 0.44 12.44 8.23
N ALA A 209 -0.19 12.13 9.37
CA ALA A 209 -0.26 10.77 9.90
C ALA A 209 -1.73 10.36 10.08
N TRP A 210 -2.13 9.29 9.42
CA TRP A 210 -3.45 8.68 9.55
C TRP A 210 -3.37 7.45 10.46
N TYR A 211 -4.41 7.24 11.25
CA TYR A 211 -4.56 6.03 12.05
C TYR A 211 -5.90 5.34 11.76
N VAL A 212 -5.86 4.02 11.59
CA VAL A 212 -7.04 3.19 11.37
C VAL A 212 -7.11 2.15 12.48
N SER A 213 -8.04 2.31 13.43
CA SER A 213 -8.08 1.54 14.67
C SER A 213 -8.87 0.21 14.58
N THR A 214 -9.17 -0.25 13.36
CA THR A 214 -9.90 -1.51 13.08
C THR A 214 -9.42 -2.16 11.77
N CYS A 215 -9.75 -3.43 11.56
CA CYS A 215 -9.61 -4.06 10.24
C CYS A 215 -10.78 -3.62 9.35
N LEU A 216 -10.62 -2.48 8.67
CA LEU A 216 -11.61 -1.95 7.72
C LEU A 216 -11.87 -2.94 6.58
N ALA A 217 -13.11 -2.92 6.09
CA ALA A 217 -13.49 -3.53 4.83
C ALA A 217 -12.86 -2.78 3.63
N GLU A 218 -12.88 -3.42 2.46
CA GLU A 218 -12.26 -2.94 1.21
C GLU A 218 -12.69 -1.52 0.84
N ASP A 219 -13.99 -1.22 0.93
CA ASP A 219 -14.56 0.11 0.69
C ASP A 219 -14.03 1.18 1.66
N GLY A 220 -13.82 0.81 2.93
CA GLY A 220 -13.21 1.68 3.93
C GLY A 220 -11.73 1.96 3.65
N LEU A 221 -10.94 0.92 3.33
CA LEU A 221 -9.52 1.08 2.98
C LEU A 221 -9.34 1.99 1.77
N ASP A 222 -10.16 1.78 0.75
CA ASP A 222 -10.17 2.55 -0.49
C ASP A 222 -10.44 4.05 -0.22
N VAL A 223 -11.43 4.36 0.62
CA VAL A 223 -11.70 5.77 0.99
C VAL A 223 -10.55 6.38 1.82
N VAL A 224 -9.97 5.64 2.76
CA VAL A 224 -8.81 6.13 3.55
C VAL A 224 -7.62 6.42 2.65
N LEU A 225 -7.27 5.50 1.75
CA LEU A 225 -6.15 5.68 0.83
C LEU A 225 -6.35 6.90 -0.07
N ARG A 226 -7.54 7.08 -0.67
CA ARG A 226 -7.82 8.28 -1.48
C ARG A 226 -7.63 9.57 -0.68
N ALA A 227 -8.08 9.59 0.57
CA ALA A 227 -7.95 10.76 1.43
C ALA A 227 -6.48 11.03 1.83
N ALA A 228 -5.69 9.97 2.05
CA ALA A 228 -4.26 10.08 2.35
C ALA A 228 -3.43 10.48 1.11
N ILE A 229 -3.84 10.08 -0.09
CA ILE A 229 -3.17 10.38 -1.36
C ILE A 229 -3.44 11.81 -1.83
N ALA A 230 -4.65 12.35 -1.57
CA ALA A 230 -5.06 13.68 -2.03
C ALA A 230 -4.05 14.83 -1.77
N PRO A 231 -3.36 14.92 -0.61
CA PRO A 231 -2.34 15.95 -0.39
C PRO A 231 -0.95 15.63 -0.97
N THR A 232 -0.74 14.43 -1.54
CA THR A 232 0.56 13.98 -2.06
C THR A 232 0.77 14.40 -3.52
N THR A 233 1.94 14.07 -4.08
CA THR A 233 2.25 14.29 -5.50
C THR A 233 1.66 13.24 -6.43
N LEU A 234 1.01 12.20 -5.90
CA LEU A 234 0.44 11.11 -6.68
C LEU A 234 -0.78 11.60 -7.47
N VAL A 235 -0.84 11.18 -8.74
CA VAL A 235 -1.97 11.49 -9.62
C VAL A 235 -2.82 10.23 -9.77
N PRO A 236 -4.09 10.23 -9.30
CA PRO A 236 -4.99 9.11 -9.51
C PRO A 236 -5.15 8.78 -10.99
N ARG A 237 -5.17 7.48 -11.30
CA ARG A 237 -5.39 6.99 -12.67
C ARG A 237 -6.82 6.49 -12.82
N ASP A 238 -7.47 6.91 -13.89
CA ASP A 238 -8.78 6.41 -14.28
C ASP A 238 -8.60 5.23 -15.24
N LEU A 239 -8.51 4.02 -14.68
CA LEU A 239 -8.26 2.77 -15.40
C LEU A 239 -9.21 1.67 -14.92
N PRO A 240 -9.57 0.71 -15.79
CA PRO A 240 -10.27 -0.49 -15.34
C PRO A 240 -9.47 -1.19 -14.24
N ARG A 241 -10.18 -1.74 -13.23
CA ARG A 241 -9.57 -2.33 -12.01
C ARG A 241 -8.37 -3.24 -12.29
N ASP A 242 -8.51 -4.17 -13.23
CA ASP A 242 -7.48 -5.18 -13.53
C ASP A 242 -6.53 -4.78 -14.67
N VAL A 243 -6.36 -3.48 -14.91
CA VAL A 243 -5.34 -2.93 -15.82
C VAL A 243 -4.24 -2.30 -14.99
N GLU A 244 -3.10 -2.98 -14.94
CA GLU A 244 -1.94 -2.59 -14.15
C GLU A 244 -1.00 -1.70 -14.98
N VAL A 245 -0.54 -0.60 -14.38
CA VAL A 245 0.45 0.30 -14.99
C VAL A 245 1.63 0.50 -14.04
N VAL A 246 2.82 0.08 -14.45
CA VAL A 246 4.04 0.17 -13.66
C VAL A 246 5.09 0.94 -14.43
N GLU A 247 5.73 1.90 -13.78
CA GLU A 247 6.82 2.66 -14.39
C GLU A 247 8.19 2.17 -13.90
N ARG A 248 9.15 2.10 -14.82
CA ARG A 248 10.56 1.87 -14.50
C ARG A 248 11.43 2.98 -15.07
N ALA A 249 12.39 3.47 -14.31
CA ALA A 249 13.37 4.46 -14.74
C ALA A 249 14.76 3.82 -14.93
N GLY A 250 15.36 4.04 -16.10
CA GLY A 250 16.72 3.60 -16.44
C GLY A 250 17.64 4.78 -16.76
N THR A 251 18.84 4.52 -17.26
CA THR A 251 19.78 5.60 -17.61
C THR A 251 19.36 6.41 -18.83
N GLU A 252 18.60 5.80 -19.75
CA GLU A 252 18.22 6.43 -21.02
C GLU A 252 16.81 7.04 -21.02
N GLY A 253 15.98 6.73 -20.02
CA GLY A 253 14.61 7.21 -19.96
C GLY A 253 13.72 6.38 -19.03
N ARG A 254 12.41 6.53 -19.22
CA ARG A 254 11.35 5.82 -18.49
C ARG A 254 10.68 4.77 -19.37
N TYR A 255 10.22 3.69 -18.75
CA TYR A 255 9.51 2.58 -19.36
C TYR A 255 8.18 2.41 -18.63
N LEU A 256 7.07 2.70 -19.31
CA LEU A 256 5.73 2.44 -18.80
C LEU A 256 5.29 1.05 -19.27
N PHE A 257 5.15 0.13 -18.33
CA PHE A 257 4.54 -1.18 -18.54
C PHE A 257 3.05 -1.04 -18.32
N ALA A 258 2.27 -1.52 -19.28
CA ALA A 258 0.84 -1.68 -19.15
C ALA A 258 0.47 -3.15 -19.34
N ILE A 259 -0.15 -3.73 -18.33
CA ILE A 259 -0.53 -5.15 -18.28
C ILE A 259 -2.05 -5.21 -18.12
N ASN A 260 -2.73 -5.74 -19.13
CA ASN A 260 -4.17 -5.88 -19.10
C ASN A 260 -4.53 -7.31 -18.71
N HIS A 261 -4.98 -7.50 -17.47
CA HIS A 261 -5.39 -8.80 -16.95
C HIS A 261 -6.85 -9.15 -17.29
N THR A 262 -7.58 -8.25 -17.98
CA THR A 262 -8.99 -8.45 -18.37
C THR A 262 -9.14 -9.20 -19.71
N ASP A 263 -10.36 -9.64 -19.98
CA ASP A 263 -10.79 -10.23 -21.25
C ASP A 263 -11.22 -9.17 -22.30
N ASP A 264 -11.21 -7.89 -21.94
CA ASP A 264 -11.55 -6.77 -22.81
C ASP A 264 -10.30 -5.94 -23.13
N SER A 265 -10.37 -5.13 -24.20
CA SER A 265 -9.25 -4.24 -24.51
C SER A 265 -9.36 -2.93 -23.74
N ALA A 266 -8.22 -2.42 -23.28
CA ALA A 266 -8.12 -1.17 -22.53
C ALA A 266 -7.45 -0.06 -23.37
N ALA A 267 -7.73 1.19 -23.01
CA ALA A 267 -7.04 2.37 -23.49
C ALA A 267 -6.48 3.13 -22.29
N ILE A 268 -5.18 3.41 -22.31
CA ILE A 268 -4.45 3.99 -21.18
C ILE A 268 -3.89 5.33 -21.61
N HIS A 269 -4.19 6.39 -20.85
CA HIS A 269 -3.57 7.69 -21.09
C HIS A 269 -2.10 7.64 -20.67
N VAL A 270 -1.20 7.90 -21.61
CA VAL A 270 0.25 7.85 -21.36
C VAL A 270 0.80 9.18 -20.84
N GLY A 271 0.11 10.30 -21.01
CA GLY A 271 0.55 11.63 -20.57
C GLY A 271 1.68 12.23 -21.40
N GLU A 272 2.66 11.42 -21.79
CA GLU A 272 3.80 11.80 -22.61
C GLU A 272 3.94 10.88 -23.82
N ALA A 273 4.31 11.46 -24.97
CA ALA A 273 4.58 10.72 -26.18
C ALA A 273 5.79 9.80 -25.98
N GLY A 274 5.75 8.62 -26.60
CA GLY A 274 6.83 7.65 -26.51
C GLY A 274 6.74 6.60 -27.60
N ARG A 275 7.62 5.61 -27.54
CA ARG A 275 7.63 4.50 -28.49
C ARG A 275 7.21 3.21 -27.83
N GLU A 276 6.20 2.55 -28.37
CA GLU A 276 5.84 1.20 -27.95
C GLU A 276 6.89 0.22 -28.48
N LEU A 277 7.55 -0.51 -27.58
CA LEU A 277 8.74 -1.28 -27.91
C LEU A 277 8.40 -2.57 -28.68
N LEU A 278 7.27 -3.23 -28.39
CA LEU A 278 6.92 -4.54 -28.94
C LEU A 278 6.36 -4.47 -30.37
N THR A 279 5.63 -3.41 -30.70
CA THR A 279 5.08 -3.14 -32.03
C THR A 279 5.95 -2.18 -32.82
N GLY A 280 6.73 -1.33 -32.13
CA GLY A 280 7.57 -0.30 -32.70
C GLY A 280 6.83 0.99 -33.03
N ASP A 281 5.53 1.07 -32.71
CA ASP A 281 4.66 2.20 -33.02
C ASP A 281 4.96 3.42 -32.13
N ASP A 282 4.76 4.62 -32.67
CA ASP A 282 4.74 5.83 -31.87
C ASP A 282 3.39 5.94 -31.14
N VAL A 283 3.45 6.27 -29.86
CA VAL A 283 2.28 6.45 -28.99
C VAL A 283 2.18 7.92 -28.61
N ILE A 284 1.04 8.51 -28.95
CA ILE A 284 0.69 9.87 -28.57
C ILE A 284 -0.60 9.78 -27.78
N ASP A 285 -0.60 10.33 -26.57
CA ASP A 285 -1.77 10.49 -25.69
C ASP A 285 -2.37 9.18 -25.13
N SER A 286 -2.67 8.20 -25.97
CA SER A 286 -3.35 6.96 -25.59
C SER A 286 -2.65 5.70 -26.11
N LEU A 287 -2.51 4.71 -25.23
CA LEU A 287 -1.98 3.38 -25.51
C LEU A 287 -3.10 2.35 -25.49
N HIS A 288 -3.30 1.65 -26.60
CA HIS A 288 -4.21 0.52 -26.67
C HIS A 288 -3.55 -0.76 -26.18
N VAL A 289 -4.16 -1.41 -25.19
CA VAL A 289 -3.68 -2.67 -24.61
C VAL A 289 -4.74 -3.75 -24.82
N PRO A 290 -4.49 -4.75 -25.69
CA PRO A 290 -5.44 -5.84 -25.92
C PRO A 290 -5.73 -6.64 -24.64
N ALA A 291 -6.85 -7.36 -24.63
CA ALA A 291 -7.19 -8.34 -23.61
C ALA A 291 -6.03 -9.33 -23.37
N GLY A 292 -5.69 -9.58 -22.11
CA GLY A 292 -4.55 -10.43 -21.72
C GLY A 292 -3.19 -9.95 -22.23
N GLY A 293 -3.10 -8.70 -22.70
CA GLY A 293 -1.96 -8.16 -23.42
C GLY A 293 -1.02 -7.33 -22.54
N VAL A 294 0.21 -7.19 -23.00
CA VAL A 294 1.21 -6.30 -22.42
C VAL A 294 1.66 -5.30 -23.49
N ARG A 295 1.89 -4.06 -23.07
CA ARG A 295 2.55 -3.02 -23.87
C ARG A 295 3.61 -2.32 -23.03
N VAL A 296 4.68 -1.89 -23.67
CA VAL A 296 5.80 -1.20 -23.02
C VAL A 296 6.14 0.05 -23.80
N VAL A 297 5.92 1.21 -23.21
CA VAL A 297 6.23 2.51 -23.83
C VAL A 297 7.53 3.05 -23.26
N PHE A 298 8.51 3.28 -24.13
CA PHE A 298 9.75 3.97 -23.80
C PHE A 298 9.66 5.47 -24.06
N ARG A 299 10.14 6.26 -23.10
CA ARG A 299 10.24 7.73 -23.17
C ARG A 299 11.65 8.13 -22.80
N SER A 300 12.34 8.83 -23.70
CA SER A 300 13.67 9.38 -23.41
C SER A 300 13.56 10.56 -22.43
N TRP A 301 14.65 10.84 -21.70
CA TRP A 301 14.78 12.06 -20.89
C TRP A 301 14.67 13.35 -21.69
#